data_AF-A0A955U0R7-F1
#
_entry.id   AF-A0A955U0R7-F1
#
_cell.length_a   1.000
_cell.length_b   1.000
_cell.length_c   1.000
_cell.angle_alpha   90.00
_cell.angle_beta   90.00
_cell.angle_gamma   90.00
#
_symmetry.space_group_name_H-M   'P 1'
#
loop_
_entity.id
_entity.type
_entity.pdbx_description
1 polymer ?
#
loop_
_entity_poly.entity_id
_entity_poly.type
_entity_poly.pdbx_seq_one_letter_code
_entity_poly.pdbx_strand_id
1 'polypeptide(L)'
;MKKVLIITALYVAGLAVSAQAGTINPGESTECKDANSITVQVADIPNQANEKFGYTSNDRGTGSLVVWKSANATTVPLTLGPADDNRSLNAEDHGKTGIGVMGSMGRSKVVLTRQNAFSRGDSIGDIAGLVRFTNTGTNPVSVACN
;
A
#
# COMPACT_ATOMS: atom_id res chain seq x y z
N MET A 1 2.68 46.82 -6.27
CA MET A 1 3.70 45.92 -5.69
C MET A 1 3.15 44.94 -4.65
N LYS A 2 2.27 45.34 -3.72
CA LYS A 2 1.65 44.43 -2.72
C LYS A 2 0.87 43.24 -3.30
N LYS A 3 0.19 43.42 -4.44
CA LYS A 3 -0.65 42.36 -5.05
C LYS A 3 0.16 41.21 -5.66
N VAL A 4 1.39 41.47 -6.12
CA VAL A 4 2.30 40.44 -6.64
C VAL A 4 2.86 39.61 -5.49
N LEU A 5 3.20 40.25 -4.37
CA LEU A 5 3.74 39.58 -3.18
C LEU A 5 2.77 38.55 -2.56
N ILE A 6 1.47 38.83 -2.59
CA ILE A 6 0.43 37.95 -2.03
C ILE A 6 0.25 36.71 -2.91
N ILE A 7 0.34 36.85 -4.24
CA ILE A 7 0.18 35.72 -5.16
C ILE A 7 1.39 34.78 -5.07
N THR A 8 2.61 35.31 -4.95
CA THR A 8 3.80 34.48 -4.74
C THR A 8 3.80 33.81 -3.36
N ALA A 9 3.31 34.48 -2.32
CA ALA A 9 3.18 33.89 -0.98
C ALA A 9 2.12 32.78 -0.94
N LEU A 10 1.00 32.92 -1.67
CA LEU A 10 -0.01 31.87 -1.81
C LEU A 10 0.49 30.68 -2.66
N TYR A 11 1.36 30.93 -3.64
CA TYR A 11 1.99 29.86 -4.41
C TYR A 11 3.04 29.10 -3.58
N VAL A 12 3.83 29.80 -2.75
CA VAL A 12 4.80 29.19 -1.83
C VAL A 12 4.11 28.50 -0.63
N ALA A 13 2.98 29.02 -0.16
CA ALA A 13 2.16 28.38 0.88
C ALA A 13 1.33 27.19 0.35
N GLY A 14 0.95 27.20 -0.93
CA GLY A 14 0.33 26.05 -1.62
C GLY A 14 1.33 24.94 -1.98
N LEU A 15 2.63 25.21 -1.87
CA LEU A 15 3.73 24.25 -1.99
C LEU A 15 4.15 23.64 -0.64
N ALA A 16 3.27 23.66 0.37
CA ALA A 16 3.29 22.62 1.39
C ALA A 16 2.85 21.29 0.74
N VAL A 17 3.68 20.81 -0.18
CA VAL A 17 3.58 19.54 -0.89
C VAL A 17 3.65 18.47 0.20
N SER A 18 2.51 17.92 0.59
CA SER A 18 2.47 16.53 1.05
C SER A 18 3.17 15.74 -0.04
N ALA A 19 4.36 15.22 0.23
CA ALA A 19 5.17 14.49 -0.74
C ALA A 19 4.38 13.27 -1.22
N GLN A 20 3.63 13.40 -2.31
CA GLN A 20 2.91 12.30 -2.91
C GLN A 20 3.91 11.44 -3.65
N ALA A 21 4.34 10.36 -3.02
CA ALA A 21 4.86 9.19 -3.72
C ALA A 21 3.70 8.61 -4.53
N GLY A 22 3.54 8.95 -5.82
CA GLY A 22 2.34 8.65 -6.62
C GLY A 22 2.04 7.17 -6.87
N THR A 23 1.31 6.89 -7.95
CA THR A 23 1.09 5.52 -8.43
C THR A 23 2.37 4.97 -9.05
N ILE A 24 2.81 3.79 -8.58
CA ILE A 24 3.94 3.04 -9.13
C ILE A 24 3.43 1.84 -9.94
N ASN A 25 3.81 1.80 -11.22
CA ASN A 25 3.53 0.69 -12.13
C ASN A 25 4.47 -0.50 -11.86
N PRO A 26 4.22 -1.68 -12.45
CA PRO A 26 5.11 -2.84 -12.33
C PRO A 26 6.58 -2.50 -12.62
N GLY A 27 7.47 -2.86 -11.69
CA GLY A 27 8.91 -2.59 -11.78
C GLY A 27 9.33 -1.18 -11.38
N GLU A 28 8.39 -0.24 -11.20
CA GLU A 28 8.70 1.12 -10.74
C GLU A 28 8.91 1.16 -9.22
N SER A 29 9.60 2.21 -8.78
CA SER A 29 9.85 2.47 -7.36
C SER A 29 9.57 3.92 -7.01
N THR A 30 9.22 4.16 -5.75
CA THR A 30 9.06 5.49 -5.18
C THR A 30 9.60 5.53 -3.76
N GLU A 31 9.91 6.73 -3.27
CA GLU A 31 10.49 6.94 -1.96
C GLU A 31 9.69 7.94 -1.14
N CYS A 32 9.54 7.65 0.15
CA CYS A 32 9.02 8.56 1.17
C CYS A 32 10.16 8.88 2.13
N LYS A 33 10.46 10.16 2.35
CA LYS A 33 11.49 10.59 3.30
C LYS A 33 10.86 11.30 4.48
N ASP A 34 11.23 10.86 5.68
CA ASP A 34 10.84 11.45 6.97
C ASP A 34 9.31 11.61 7.14
N ALA A 35 8.54 10.68 6.55
CA ALA A 35 7.09 10.70 6.61
C ALA A 35 6.58 10.36 8.02
N ASN A 36 5.51 11.03 8.45
CA ASN A 36 4.77 10.69 9.67
C ASN A 36 3.87 9.47 9.43
N SER A 37 3.31 9.36 8.22
CA SER A 37 2.52 8.22 7.80
C SER A 37 2.63 7.95 6.31
N ILE A 38 2.68 6.69 5.92
CA ILE A 38 2.67 6.27 4.52
C ILE A 38 1.48 5.36 4.28
N THR A 39 0.59 5.75 3.38
CA THR A 39 -0.50 4.88 2.92
C THR A 39 -0.07 4.17 1.66
N VAL A 40 -0.27 2.85 1.62
CA VAL A 40 -0.06 2.03 0.42
C VAL A 40 -1.38 1.35 0.07
N GLN A 41 -1.79 1.46 -1.18
CA GLN A 41 -3.09 0.96 -1.64
C GLN A 41 -3.00 0.38 -3.05
N VAL A 42 -3.58 -0.79 -3.25
CA VAL A 42 -3.91 -1.29 -4.59
C VAL A 42 -5.36 -0.94 -4.92
N ALA A 43 -5.63 -0.59 -6.17
CA ALA A 43 -7.00 -0.38 -6.63
C ALA A 43 -7.80 -1.70 -6.59
N ASP A 44 -9.12 -1.60 -6.57
CA ASP A 44 -9.98 -2.77 -6.76
C ASP A 44 -9.93 -3.18 -8.23
N ILE A 45 -9.13 -4.19 -8.52
CA ILE A 45 -8.86 -4.70 -9.87
C ILE A 45 -9.43 -6.12 -9.94
N PRO A 46 -10.28 -6.44 -10.92
CA PRO A 46 -10.83 -7.78 -11.05
C PRO A 46 -9.75 -8.81 -11.36
N ASN A 47 -9.90 -10.01 -10.82
CA ASN A 47 -9.06 -11.16 -11.20
C ASN A 47 -9.26 -11.49 -12.69
N GLN A 48 -8.18 -11.61 -13.44
CA GLN A 48 -8.19 -11.95 -14.86
C GLN A 48 -7.63 -13.36 -15.09
N ALA A 49 -8.49 -14.37 -15.02
CA ALA A 49 -8.15 -15.78 -15.27
C ALA A 49 -8.27 -16.16 -16.76
N ASN A 50 -7.64 -15.39 -17.64
CA ASN A 50 -7.73 -15.51 -19.10
C ASN A 50 -6.49 -16.16 -19.74
N GLU A 51 -5.52 -16.64 -18.95
CA GLU A 51 -4.37 -17.36 -19.48
C GLU A 51 -4.65 -18.87 -19.65
N LYS A 52 -3.73 -19.54 -20.32
CA LYS A 52 -3.79 -20.99 -20.55
C LYS A 52 -3.94 -21.73 -19.22
N PHE A 53 -4.74 -22.80 -19.19
CA PHE A 53 -4.96 -23.62 -17.99
C PHE A 53 -5.61 -22.87 -16.80
N GLY A 54 -6.21 -21.69 -17.03
CA GLY A 54 -6.85 -20.90 -15.98
C GLY A 54 -5.86 -20.13 -15.11
N TYR A 55 -4.62 -19.96 -15.57
CA TYR A 55 -3.69 -19.01 -14.96
C TYR A 55 -4.22 -17.57 -15.09
N THR A 56 -3.73 -16.71 -14.21
CA THR A 56 -4.18 -15.33 -14.11
C THR A 56 -3.16 -14.42 -14.79
N SER A 57 -3.63 -13.56 -15.69
CA SER A 57 -2.77 -12.59 -16.40
C SER A 57 -2.43 -11.36 -15.56
N ASN A 58 -3.14 -11.19 -14.45
CA ASN A 58 -2.76 -10.29 -13.37
C ASN A 58 -2.53 -11.09 -12.08
N ASP A 59 -1.95 -10.44 -11.07
CA ASP A 59 -1.78 -11.01 -9.74
C ASP A 59 -3.12 -11.10 -8.99
N ARG A 60 -4.19 -11.56 -9.64
CA ARG A 60 -5.54 -11.69 -9.06
C ARG A 60 -6.06 -10.39 -8.45
N GLY A 61 -5.70 -9.24 -9.03
CA GLY A 61 -6.03 -7.92 -8.48
C GLY A 61 -5.27 -7.53 -7.21
N THR A 62 -4.23 -8.26 -6.84
CA THR A 62 -3.39 -7.99 -5.67
C THR A 62 -2.22 -7.07 -6.02
N GLY A 63 -1.79 -6.24 -5.06
CA GLY A 63 -0.56 -5.45 -5.13
C GLY A 63 0.57 -6.17 -4.40
N SER A 64 1.74 -6.25 -5.04
CA SER A 64 2.93 -6.89 -4.45
C SER A 64 4.12 -5.94 -4.48
N LEU A 65 4.69 -5.65 -3.32
CA LEU A 65 5.77 -4.69 -3.16
C LEU A 65 6.91 -5.26 -2.32
N VAL A 66 8.10 -4.74 -2.57
CA VAL A 66 9.24 -4.83 -1.66
C VAL A 66 9.44 -3.45 -1.03
N VAL A 67 9.44 -3.41 0.31
CA VAL A 67 9.58 -2.18 1.09
C VAL A 67 10.92 -2.20 1.82
N TRP A 68 11.82 -1.29 1.46
CA TRP A 68 13.09 -1.07 2.14
C TRP A 68 12.98 0.13 3.07
N LYS A 69 13.51 0.02 4.29
CA LYS A 69 13.44 1.08 5.31
C LYS A 69 14.84 1.35 5.85
N SER A 70 15.25 2.62 5.85
CA SER A 70 16.54 3.04 6.38
C SER A 70 16.60 2.99 7.91
N ALA A 71 15.48 3.19 8.61
CA ALA A 71 15.40 3.25 10.07
C ALA A 71 16.10 2.07 10.77
N ASN A 72 16.02 0.90 10.16
CA ASN A 72 16.52 -0.35 10.69
C ASN A 72 17.18 -1.24 9.63
N ALA A 73 17.46 -0.70 8.44
CA ALA A 73 18.02 -1.41 7.30
C ALA A 73 17.29 -2.73 6.95
N THR A 74 15.95 -2.74 7.05
CA THR A 74 15.14 -3.93 6.73
C THR A 74 14.48 -3.82 5.37
N THR A 75 14.33 -4.98 4.73
CA THR A 75 13.54 -5.17 3.51
C THR A 75 12.41 -6.14 3.83
N VAL A 76 11.16 -5.71 3.65
CA VAL A 76 9.98 -6.53 3.93
C VAL A 76 9.09 -6.64 2.69
N PRO A 77 8.57 -7.84 2.37
CA PRO A 77 7.53 -7.96 1.37
C PRO A 77 6.21 -7.40 1.91
N LEU A 78 5.44 -6.74 1.05
CA LEU A 78 4.10 -6.24 1.35
C LEU A 78 3.14 -6.69 0.25
N THR A 79 2.09 -7.41 0.63
CA THR A 79 1.03 -7.86 -0.28
C THR A 79 -0.29 -7.27 0.14
N LEU A 80 -1.04 -6.72 -0.82
CA LEU A 80 -2.38 -6.16 -0.66
C LEU A 80 -3.34 -6.96 -1.55
N GLY A 81 -4.18 -7.79 -0.96
CA GLY A 81 -5.03 -8.73 -1.70
C GLY A 81 -6.52 -8.50 -1.50
N PRO A 82 -7.12 -7.45 -2.08
CA PRO A 82 -8.56 -7.18 -1.89
C PRO A 82 -9.46 -8.27 -2.46
N ALA A 83 -8.99 -9.00 -3.48
CA ALA A 83 -9.70 -10.11 -4.10
C ALA A 83 -9.37 -11.48 -3.49
N ASP A 84 -8.48 -11.54 -2.49
CA ASP A 84 -8.19 -12.78 -1.78
C ASP A 84 -9.24 -13.03 -0.70
N ASP A 85 -9.96 -14.14 -0.84
CA ASP A 85 -10.99 -14.57 0.10
C ASP A 85 -10.54 -15.80 0.89
N ASN A 86 -10.43 -15.64 2.21
CA ASN A 86 -10.19 -16.71 3.18
C ASN A 86 -11.46 -16.99 4.00
N ARG A 87 -12.63 -16.58 3.52
CA ARG A 87 -13.86 -16.89 4.25
C ARG A 87 -14.20 -18.36 4.11
N SER A 88 -14.69 -18.94 5.19
CA SER A 88 -15.23 -20.31 5.17
C SER A 88 -16.33 -20.42 4.11
N LEU A 89 -16.41 -21.59 3.46
CA LEU A 89 -17.35 -21.90 2.38
C LEU A 89 -18.80 -21.96 2.89
N ASN A 90 -19.38 -20.79 3.19
CA ASN A 90 -20.74 -20.65 3.69
C ASN A 90 -21.71 -20.11 2.62
N ALA A 91 -21.23 -19.93 1.39
CA ALA A 91 -21.99 -19.28 0.31
C ALA A 91 -23.13 -20.16 -0.22
N GLU A 92 -22.88 -21.45 -0.44
CA GLU A 92 -23.87 -22.39 -1.00
C GLU A 92 -24.73 -23.09 0.07
N ASP A 93 -24.15 -23.38 1.24
CA ASP A 93 -24.87 -24.07 2.32
C ASP A 93 -25.58 -23.10 3.27
N HIS A 94 -25.35 -21.78 3.16
CA HIS A 94 -25.85 -20.75 4.09
C HIS A 94 -25.54 -21.04 5.57
N GLY A 95 -24.43 -21.70 5.88
CA GLY A 95 -24.05 -22.09 7.25
C GLY A 95 -24.82 -23.28 7.81
N LYS A 96 -25.51 -24.06 6.96
CA LYS A 96 -26.26 -25.28 7.37
C LYS A 96 -25.38 -26.39 7.93
N THR A 97 -24.07 -26.37 7.65
CA THR A 97 -23.10 -27.26 8.29
C THR A 97 -22.78 -26.88 9.74
N GLY A 98 -23.37 -25.80 10.27
CA GLY A 98 -23.15 -25.33 11.65
C GLY A 98 -21.80 -24.65 11.86
N ILE A 99 -21.01 -24.44 10.79
CA ILE A 99 -19.76 -23.73 10.82
C ILE A 99 -20.04 -22.24 10.59
N GLY A 100 -19.69 -21.40 11.56
CA GLY A 100 -19.82 -19.95 11.43
C GLY A 100 -18.92 -19.38 10.33
N VAL A 101 -19.19 -18.16 9.87
CA VAL A 101 -18.30 -17.45 8.95
C VAL A 101 -16.98 -17.16 9.67
N MET A 102 -15.91 -17.80 9.24
CA MET A 102 -14.54 -17.56 9.70
C MET A 102 -13.74 -16.89 8.59
N GLY A 103 -12.72 -16.11 8.95
CA GLY A 103 -11.87 -15.40 7.98
C GLY A 103 -12.46 -14.10 7.46
N SER A 104 -11.73 -13.45 6.55
CA SER A 104 -12.14 -12.21 5.89
C SER A 104 -11.53 -12.11 4.50
N MET A 105 -12.00 -11.14 3.72
CA MET A 105 -11.25 -10.67 2.56
C MET A 105 -9.90 -10.09 3.00
N GLY A 106 -8.91 -10.14 2.12
CA GLY A 106 -7.64 -9.44 2.28
C GLY A 106 -7.81 -7.92 2.24
N ARG A 107 -6.74 -7.20 2.62
CA ARG A 107 -6.75 -5.73 2.70
C ARG A 107 -6.34 -5.12 1.36
N SER A 108 -7.09 -4.12 0.89
CA SER A 108 -6.70 -3.28 -0.26
C SER A 108 -5.65 -2.22 0.09
N LYS A 109 -5.49 -1.93 1.39
CA LYS A 109 -4.73 -0.78 1.88
C LYS A 109 -4.08 -1.09 3.22
N VAL A 110 -2.87 -0.56 3.40
CA VAL A 110 -2.18 -0.51 4.70
C VAL A 110 -1.71 0.92 4.97
N VAL A 111 -1.61 1.28 6.24
CA VAL A 111 -1.06 2.55 6.69
C VAL A 111 0.12 2.24 7.60
N LEU A 112 1.32 2.68 7.19
CA LEU A 112 2.52 2.63 8.00
C LEU A 112 2.65 3.96 8.75
N THR A 113 3.12 3.91 9.99
CA THR A 113 3.17 5.09 10.88
C THR A 113 4.53 5.20 11.54
N ARG A 114 5.06 6.43 11.62
CA ARG A 114 6.34 6.70 12.26
C ARG A 114 6.28 6.33 13.73
N GLN A 115 7.31 5.65 14.23
CA GLN A 115 7.43 5.38 15.66
C GLN A 115 8.41 6.40 16.28
N ASN A 116 8.07 6.90 17.47
CA ASN A 116 8.92 7.86 18.19
C ASN A 116 10.02 7.18 19.02
N ALA A 117 9.85 5.90 19.34
CA ALA A 117 10.80 5.11 20.09
C ALA A 117 10.92 3.73 19.44
N PHE A 118 12.14 3.21 19.37
CA PHE A 118 12.42 1.86 18.91
C PHE A 118 11.84 0.88 19.94
N SER A 119 10.59 0.45 19.76
CA SER A 119 9.97 -0.52 20.65
C SER A 119 10.68 -1.87 20.49
N ARG A 120 10.88 -2.56 21.61
CA ARG A 120 11.67 -3.79 21.81
C ARG A 120 11.22 -4.99 20.94
N GLY A 121 11.37 -4.89 19.62
CA GLY A 121 11.04 -5.94 18.65
C GLY A 121 9.97 -5.60 17.60
N ASP A 122 9.33 -4.42 17.66
CA ASP A 122 8.33 -3.97 16.68
C ASP A 122 8.92 -3.00 15.63
N SER A 123 10.16 -3.25 15.22
CA SER A 123 10.88 -2.39 14.27
C SER A 123 10.35 -2.52 12.84
N ILE A 124 9.45 -3.48 12.57
CA ILE A 124 8.84 -3.64 11.24
C ILE A 124 7.94 -2.43 10.89
N GLY A 125 7.34 -1.78 11.89
CA GLY A 125 6.49 -0.61 11.67
C GLY A 125 7.23 0.73 11.54
N ASP A 126 8.50 0.81 11.91
CA ASP A 126 9.20 2.11 11.94
C ASP A 126 9.58 2.61 10.53
N ILE A 127 8.97 3.72 10.15
CA ILE A 127 9.19 4.43 8.89
C ILE A 127 9.99 5.73 9.08
N ALA A 128 10.65 5.92 10.22
CA ALA A 128 11.54 7.06 10.43
C ALA A 128 12.70 7.04 9.40
N GLY A 129 12.91 8.15 8.69
CA GLY A 129 13.91 8.23 7.62
C GLY A 129 13.36 7.89 6.24
N LEU A 130 14.18 7.25 5.41
CA LEU A 130 13.86 6.91 4.03
C LEU A 130 13.15 5.55 3.96
N VAL A 131 12.01 5.52 3.29
CA VAL A 131 11.30 4.28 2.92
C VAL A 131 11.19 4.23 1.42
N ARG A 132 11.69 3.15 0.81
CA ARG A 132 11.58 2.89 -0.62
C ARG A 132 10.60 1.76 -0.88
N PHE A 133 9.64 2.00 -1.76
CA PHE A 133 8.70 1.01 -2.25
C PHE A 133 9.08 0.65 -3.68
N THR A 134 9.16 -0.65 -3.96
CA THR A 134 9.36 -1.19 -5.31
C THR A 134 8.18 -2.09 -5.63
N ASN A 135 7.45 -1.79 -6.70
CA ASN A 135 6.38 -2.65 -7.16
C ASN A 135 6.97 -3.86 -7.89
N THR A 136 6.81 -5.05 -7.31
CA THR A 136 7.28 -6.32 -7.88
C THR A 136 6.14 -7.15 -8.47
N GLY A 137 4.90 -6.66 -8.40
CA GLY A 137 3.74 -7.29 -9.00
C GLY A 137 3.41 -6.75 -10.39
N THR A 138 2.24 -7.14 -10.86
CA THR A 138 1.66 -6.83 -12.18
C THR A 138 0.61 -5.72 -12.13
N ASN A 139 0.07 -5.42 -10.93
CA ASN A 139 -0.92 -4.38 -10.73
C ASN A 139 -0.26 -3.07 -10.23
N PRO A 140 -0.70 -1.88 -10.70
CA PRO A 140 -0.25 -0.61 -10.16
C PRO A 140 -0.63 -0.42 -8.69
N VAL A 141 0.23 0.23 -7.92
CA VAL A 141 0.02 0.50 -6.48
C VAL A 141 0.18 2.00 -6.23
N SER A 142 -0.75 2.59 -5.49
CA SER A 142 -0.62 3.95 -4.99
C SER A 142 0.14 3.95 -3.68
N VAL A 143 1.14 4.82 -3.58
CA VAL A 143 1.73 5.21 -2.30
C VAL A 143 1.22 6.62 -1.97
N ALA A 144 1.31 7.06 -0.72
CA ALA A 144 1.07 8.44 -0.32
C ALA A 144 1.83 8.73 0.97
N CYS A 145 2.78 9.67 0.93
CA CYS A 145 3.55 10.07 2.11
C CYS A 145 2.92 11.32 2.75
N ASN A 146 2.71 11.28 4.06
CA ASN A 146 2.13 12.34 4.88
C ASN A 146 3.04 12.66 6.06
#